data_AF-A0A1B8C8G9-F1
#
_entry.id   AF-A0A1B8C8G9-F1
#
_cell.length_a   1.000
_cell.length_b   1.000
_cell.length_c   1.000
_cell.angle_alpha   90.00
_cell.angle_beta   90.00
_cell.angle_gamma   90.00
#
_symmetry.space_group_name_H-M   'P 1'
#
loop_
_entity.id
_entity.type
_entity.pdbx_description
1 polymer ?
#
loop_
_entity_poly.entity_id
_entity_poly.type
_entity_poly.pdbx_seq_one_letter_code
_entity_poly.pdbx_strand_id
1 'polypeptide(L)'
;MRTFGNTATHNRLCLACDSMHAVGQCPSKRSGVEHCGLCGLAHYGFIQSGSEAACPHFSSETQVRLMLDALKMSTEPREIIEPARMYLRGVIGNLVKKKKKDLELQAARSRPILPPSRPGAMQPQWRVAPPQGR
;
A
#
# COMPACT_ATOMS: atom_id res chain seq x y z
N MET A 1 -9.22 16.03 -40.19
CA MET A 1 -9.82 14.88 -39.47
C MET A 1 -8.77 13.79 -39.33
N ARG A 2 -8.45 13.31 -38.13
CA ARG A 2 -7.49 12.20 -37.93
C ARG A 2 -8.26 10.88 -37.96
N THR A 3 -8.08 10.11 -39.03
CA THR A 3 -8.61 8.74 -39.16
C THR A 3 -7.72 7.78 -38.37
N PHE A 4 -8.22 7.24 -37.27
CA PHE A 4 -7.56 6.16 -36.54
C PHE A 4 -7.76 4.85 -37.32
N GLY A 5 -6.73 4.47 -38.07
CA GLY A 5 -6.69 3.24 -38.86
C GLY A 5 -6.72 1.97 -38.01
N ASN A 6 -7.29 0.91 -38.60
CA ASN A 6 -7.18 -0.50 -38.23
C ASN A 6 -7.18 -0.83 -36.74
N THR A 7 -8.38 -0.95 -36.15
CA THR A 7 -8.59 -1.70 -34.91
C THR A 7 -8.42 -3.19 -35.17
N ALA A 8 -7.18 -3.67 -35.21
CA ALA A 8 -6.92 -5.09 -35.03
C ALA A 8 -7.47 -5.47 -33.64
N THR A 9 -8.47 -6.35 -33.62
CA THR A 9 -9.15 -6.89 -32.44
C THR A 9 -8.23 -7.80 -31.63
N HIS A 10 -7.10 -7.26 -31.16
CA HIS A 10 -6.24 -7.97 -30.23
C HIS A 10 -6.75 -7.71 -28.82
N ASN A 11 -7.25 -8.78 -28.19
CA ASN A 11 -7.48 -8.78 -26.76
C ASN A 11 -6.14 -8.63 -26.06
N ARG A 12 -6.01 -7.63 -25.20
CA ARG A 12 -4.82 -7.38 -24.37
C ARG A 12 -5.25 -7.22 -22.92
N LEU A 13 -4.34 -7.53 -22.00
CA LEU A 13 -4.51 -7.22 -20.59
C LEU A 13 -4.58 -5.70 -20.43
N CYS A 14 -5.67 -5.20 -19.85
CA CYS A 14 -5.88 -3.79 -19.64
C CYS A 14 -5.31 -3.34 -18.30
N LEU A 15 -4.44 -2.32 -18.30
CA LEU A 15 -3.88 -1.76 -17.07
C LEU A 15 -4.90 -1.01 -16.20
N ALA A 16 -6.07 -0.68 -16.74
CA ALA A 16 -7.10 0.06 -15.99
C ALA A 16 -8.06 -0.85 -15.22
N CYS A 17 -8.41 -2.01 -15.77
CA CYS A 17 -9.36 -2.95 -15.16
C CYS A 17 -8.80 -4.36 -14.92
N ASP A 18 -7.50 -4.55 -15.18
CA ASP A 18 -6.76 -5.81 -15.04
C ASP A 18 -7.45 -7.01 -15.71
N SER A 19 -8.24 -6.74 -16.76
CA SER A 19 -9.02 -7.73 -17.50
C SER A 19 -8.59 -7.77 -18.97
N MET A 20 -8.70 -8.92 -19.63
CA MET A 20 -8.45 -9.03 -21.07
C MET A 20 -9.66 -8.59 -21.88
N HIS A 21 -9.46 -7.60 -22.75
CA HIS A 21 -10.48 -7.17 -23.71
C HIS A 21 -9.84 -6.48 -24.93
N ALA A 22 -10.62 -6.26 -25.99
CA ALA A 22 -10.17 -5.53 -27.16
C ALA A 22 -9.85 -4.06 -26.82
N VAL A 23 -8.91 -3.47 -27.57
CA VAL A 23 -8.53 -2.06 -27.39
C VAL A 23 -9.75 -1.16 -27.59
N GLY A 24 -9.96 -0.22 -26.66
CA GLY A 24 -11.10 0.70 -26.67
C GLY A 24 -12.40 0.12 -26.09
N GLN A 25 -12.44 -1.18 -25.77
CA GLN A 25 -13.63 -1.85 -25.20
C GLN A 25 -13.53 -2.06 -23.69
N CYS A 26 -12.75 -1.24 -22.98
CA CYS A 26 -12.65 -1.34 -21.53
C CYS A 26 -14.01 -1.05 -20.89
N PRO A 27 -14.55 -1.96 -20.06
CA PRO A 27 -15.81 -1.72 -19.34
C PRO A 27 -15.75 -0.41 -18.56
N SER A 28 -14.64 -0.16 -17.85
CA SER A 28 -14.42 1.05 -17.08
C SER A 28 -14.43 2.33 -17.93
N LYS A 29 -14.04 2.26 -19.21
CA LYS A 29 -14.14 3.39 -20.13
C LYS A 29 -15.57 3.62 -20.62
N ARG A 30 -16.37 2.56 -20.76
CA ARG A 30 -17.75 2.62 -21.25
C ARG A 30 -18.72 3.07 -20.16
N SER A 31 -18.48 2.69 -18.91
CA SER A 31 -19.33 3.04 -17.75
C SER A 31 -19.28 4.53 -17.38
N GLY A 32 -18.26 5.27 -17.84
CA GLY A 32 -18.09 6.69 -17.49
C GLY A 32 -17.36 6.89 -16.17
N VAL A 33 -17.41 8.13 -15.66
CA VAL A 33 -16.68 8.57 -14.47
C VAL A 33 -17.61 8.55 -13.25
N GLU A 34 -17.40 7.57 -12.37
CA GLU A 34 -18.10 7.49 -11.09
C GLU A 34 -17.41 8.37 -10.05
N HIS A 35 -18.17 9.25 -9.41
CA HIS A 35 -17.67 10.08 -8.30
C HIS A 35 -18.00 9.39 -6.98
N CYS A 36 -16.99 9.24 -6.12
CA CYS A 36 -17.22 8.65 -4.81
C CYS A 36 -17.98 9.62 -3.90
N GLY A 37 -19.09 9.16 -3.32
CA GLY A 37 -19.88 9.96 -2.37
C GLY A 37 -19.17 10.29 -1.05
N LEU A 38 -17.97 9.73 -0.81
CA LEU A 38 -17.18 10.04 0.38
C LEU A 38 -16.12 11.12 0.13
N CYS A 39 -15.33 11.01 -0.95
CA CYS A 39 -14.23 11.94 -1.22
C CYS A 39 -14.50 12.94 -2.35
N GLY A 40 -15.60 12.77 -3.11
CA GLY A 40 -15.95 13.61 -4.26
C GLY A 40 -15.05 13.44 -5.47
N LEU A 41 -14.01 12.59 -5.39
CA LEU A 41 -13.11 12.32 -6.50
C LEU A 41 -13.61 11.17 -7.36
N ALA A 42 -13.26 11.25 -8.65
CA ALA A 42 -13.42 10.17 -9.60
C ALA A 42 -12.39 9.08 -9.33
N HIS A 43 -12.84 7.90 -8.89
CA HIS A 43 -11.99 6.72 -8.77
C HIS A 43 -12.79 5.45 -9.02
N TYR A 44 -12.09 4.36 -9.35
CA TYR A 44 -12.75 3.08 -9.55
C TYR A 44 -13.21 2.48 -8.22
N GLY A 45 -14.30 1.70 -8.26
CA GLY A 45 -14.84 1.02 -7.07
C GLY A 45 -13.98 -0.13 -6.53
N PHE A 46 -12.84 -0.43 -7.18
CA PHE A 46 -11.91 -1.49 -6.80
C PHE A 46 -10.50 -0.93 -6.65
N ILE A 47 -9.65 -1.65 -5.91
CA ILE A 47 -8.25 -1.30 -5.72
C ILE A 47 -7.50 -1.61 -7.02
N GLN A 48 -6.93 -0.57 -7.65
CA GLN A 48 -6.08 -0.73 -8.82
C GLN A 48 -4.65 -1.10 -8.44
N SER A 49 -3.92 -1.72 -9.37
CA SER A 49 -2.49 -1.96 -9.23
C SER A 49 -1.74 -0.65 -8.94
N GLY A 50 -1.02 -0.61 -7.82
CA GLY A 50 -0.29 0.58 -7.35
C GLY A 50 -1.10 1.55 -6.47
N SER A 51 -2.41 1.34 -6.30
CA SER A 51 -3.19 2.03 -5.27
C SER A 51 -3.35 1.14 -4.03
N GLU A 52 -3.34 1.75 -2.85
CA GLU A 52 -3.49 1.02 -1.59
C GLU A 52 -4.96 0.82 -1.19
N ALA A 53 -5.84 1.68 -1.70
CA ALA A 53 -7.27 1.66 -1.44
C ALA A 53 -8.02 2.20 -2.68
N ALA A 54 -9.30 1.82 -2.80
CA ALA A 54 -10.15 2.38 -3.86
C ALA A 54 -10.40 3.88 -3.62
N CYS A 55 -10.77 4.26 -2.38
CA CYS A 55 -10.94 5.66 -1.97
C CYS A 55 -9.75 6.13 -1.11
N PRO A 56 -9.14 7.29 -1.41
CA PRO A 56 -8.02 7.83 -0.64
C PRO A 56 -8.32 8.06 0.85
N HIS A 57 -9.59 8.27 1.23
CA HIS A 57 -9.97 8.44 2.62
C HIS A 57 -9.73 7.20 3.48
N PHE A 58 -9.76 6.00 2.89
CA PHE A 58 -9.46 4.76 3.61
C PHE A 58 -7.97 4.54 3.87
N SER A 59 -7.09 5.33 3.26
CA SER A 59 -5.65 5.30 3.52
C SER A 59 -5.25 6.11 4.76
N SER A 60 -6.12 6.97 5.28
CA SER A 60 -5.85 7.84 6.42
C SER A 60 -6.53 7.34 7.70
N GLU A 61 -5.73 6.94 8.69
CA GLU A 61 -6.24 6.45 9.98
C GLU A 61 -7.11 7.48 10.70
N THR A 62 -6.71 8.75 10.68
CA THR A 62 -7.48 9.85 11.27
C THR A 62 -8.82 10.02 10.57
N GLN A 63 -8.86 9.96 9.24
CA GLN A 63 -10.09 10.09 8.49
C GLN A 63 -11.07 8.96 8.81
N VAL A 64 -10.58 7.73 8.90
CA VAL A 64 -11.42 6.57 9.22
C VAL A 64 -11.99 6.64 10.65
N ARG A 65 -11.24 7.21 11.61
CA ARG A 65 -11.77 7.50 12.95
C ARG A 65 -12.90 8.53 12.92
N LEU A 66 -12.74 9.61 12.16
CA LEU A 66 -13.80 10.61 11.99
C LEU A 66 -15.06 9.99 11.34
N MET A 67 -14.89 9.08 10.38
CA MET A 67 -16.01 8.35 9.79
C MET A 67 -16.74 7.47 10.81
N LEU A 68 -16.01 6.80 11.71
CA LEU A 68 -16.62 6.02 12.80
C LEU A 68 -17.42 6.90 13.77
N ASP A 69 -16.94 8.10 14.06
CA ASP A 69 -17.67 9.07 14.89
C ASP A 69 -18.92 9.60 14.17
N ALA A 70 -18.83 9.87 12.87
CA ALA A 70 -20.00 10.22 12.06
C ALA A 70 -21.08 9.12 12.07
N LEU A 71 -20.68 7.85 11.99
CA LEU A 71 -21.60 6.72 12.10
C LEU A 71 -22.27 6.59 13.48
N LYS A 72 -21.78 7.26 14.53
CA LYS A 72 -22.49 7.33 15.83
C LYS A 72 -23.64 8.32 15.80
N MET A 73 -23.52 9.35 14.97
CA MET A 73 -24.53 10.41 14.81
C MET A 73 -25.53 10.12 13.68
N SER A 74 -25.28 9.12 12.83
CA SER A 74 -26.20 8.75 11.74
C SER A 74 -27.53 8.21 12.29
N THR A 75 -28.63 8.63 11.67
CA THR A 75 -30.00 8.19 11.95
C THR A 75 -30.44 7.01 11.07
N GLU A 76 -29.52 6.43 10.30
CA GLU A 76 -29.77 5.28 9.43
C GLU A 76 -30.07 4.00 10.22
N PRO A 77 -30.73 2.99 9.61
CA PRO A 77 -31.06 1.76 10.30
C PRO A 77 -29.79 0.99 10.69
N ARG A 78 -29.86 0.30 11.85
CA ARG A 78 -28.71 -0.38 12.45
C ARG A 78 -28.14 -1.49 11.54
N GLU A 79 -28.98 -2.07 10.70
CA GLU A 79 -28.59 -3.08 9.71
C GLU A 79 -27.59 -2.57 8.66
N ILE A 80 -27.52 -1.26 8.42
CA ILE A 80 -26.54 -0.63 7.53
C ILE A 80 -25.33 -0.13 8.33
N ILE A 81 -25.59 0.46 9.50
CA ILE A 81 -24.55 1.05 10.35
C ILE A 81 -23.59 0.00 10.91
N GLU A 82 -24.08 -1.15 11.39
CA GLU A 82 -23.22 -2.15 12.03
C GLU A 82 -22.22 -2.78 11.05
N PRO A 83 -22.60 -3.19 9.83
CA PRO A 83 -21.64 -3.61 8.81
C PRO A 83 -20.62 -2.52 8.46
N ALA A 84 -21.06 -1.27 8.31
CA ALA A 84 -20.16 -0.15 8.02
C ALA A 84 -19.14 0.06 9.16
N ARG A 85 -19.58 0.02 10.42
CA ARG A 85 -18.68 0.11 11.60
C ARG A 85 -17.69 -1.04 11.64
N MET A 86 -18.13 -2.27 11.39
CA MET A 86 -17.26 -3.44 11.37
C MET A 86 -16.19 -3.29 10.28
N TYR A 87 -16.59 -2.84 9.09
CA TYR A 87 -15.68 -2.58 7.98
C TYR A 87 -14.62 -1.53 8.35
N LEU A 88 -15.03 -0.36 8.84
CA LEU A 88 -14.10 0.73 9.20
C LEU A 88 -13.11 0.33 10.30
N ARG A 89 -13.53 -0.47 11.29
CA ARG A 89 -12.61 -1.04 12.30
C ARG A 89 -11.57 -1.97 11.65
N GLY A 90 -11.98 -2.78 10.68
CA GLY A 90 -11.08 -3.62 9.90
C GLY A 90 -10.05 -2.81 9.12
N VAL A 91 -10.47 -1.71 8.50
CA VAL A 91 -9.59 -0.77 7.79
C VAL A 91 -8.51 -0.20 8.72
N ILE A 92 -8.89 0.27 9.93
CA ILE A 92 -7.91 0.76 10.92
C ILE A 92 -6.90 -0.33 11.27
N GLY A 93 -7.37 -1.55 11.52
CA GLY A 93 -6.49 -2.68 11.82
C GLY A 93 -5.46 -2.94 10.71
N ASN A 94 -5.88 -2.85 9.45
CA ASN A 94 -4.99 -3.03 8.30
C ASN A 94 -3.97 -1.90 8.17
N LEU A 95 -4.39 -0.64 8.39
CA LEU A 95 -3.50 0.52 8.37
C LEU A 95 -2.41 0.42 9.43
N VAL A 96 -2.77 0.08 10.68
CA VAL A 96 -1.81 -0.05 11.78
C VAL A 96 -0.83 -1.20 11.53
N LYS A 97 -1.33 -2.36 11.08
CA LYS A 97 -0.47 -3.50 10.72
C LYS A 97 0.51 -3.15 9.61
N LYS A 98 0.05 -2.43 8.58
CA LYS A 98 0.90 -1.97 7.49
C LYS A 98 1.97 -1.00 7.99
N LYS A 99 1.59 0.03 8.76
CA LYS A 99 2.53 1.00 9.33
C LYS A 99 3.61 0.32 10.18
N LYS A 100 3.24 -0.67 10.99
CA LYS A 100 4.21 -1.47 11.76
C LYS A 100 5.19 -2.20 10.84
N LYS A 101 4.67 -2.89 9.81
CA LYS A 101 5.50 -3.61 8.83
C LYS A 101 6.46 -2.70 8.07
N ASP A 102 5.99 -1.50 7.70
CA ASP A 102 6.82 -0.52 6.99
C ASP A 102 7.95 0.01 7.87
N LEU A 103 7.68 0.24 9.17
CA LEU A 103 8.71 0.62 10.14
C LEU A 103 9.73 -0.50 10.37
N GLU A 104 9.29 -1.76 10.47
CA GLU A 104 10.17 -2.92 10.58
C GLU A 104 11.07 -3.06 9.34
N LEU A 105 10.50 -2.88 8.14
CA LEU A 105 11.25 -2.92 6.89
C LEU A 105 12.24 -1.77 6.77
N GLN A 106 11.86 -0.56 7.17
CA GLN A 106 12.77 0.59 7.24
C GLN A 106 13.91 0.30 8.20
N ALA A 107 13.63 -0.16 9.42
CA ALA A 107 14.65 -0.53 10.40
C ALA A 107 15.60 -1.61 9.86
N ALA A 108 15.08 -2.62 9.14
CA ALA A 108 15.90 -3.65 8.51
C ALA A 108 16.81 -3.08 7.42
N ARG A 109 16.33 -2.13 6.60
CA ARG A 109 17.12 -1.44 5.56
C ARG A 109 18.17 -0.50 6.15
N SER A 110 17.90 0.10 7.31
CA SER A 110 18.81 0.99 8.01
C SER A 110 19.90 0.26 8.80
N ARG A 111 19.84 -1.08 8.92
CA ARG A 111 20.90 -1.84 9.57
C ARG A 111 22.19 -1.75 8.74
N PRO A 112 23.32 -1.31 9.33
CA PRO A 112 24.60 -1.39 8.67
C PRO A 112 24.85 -2.85 8.27
N ILE A 113 25.32 -3.06 7.04
CA ILE A 113 25.92 -4.34 6.65
C ILE A 113 27.18 -4.47 7.50
N LEU A 114 27.09 -5.14 8.66
CA LEU A 114 28.30 -5.57 9.34
C LEU A 114 29.01 -6.54 8.39
N PRO A 115 30.30 -6.31 8.07
CA PRO A 115 31.06 -7.28 7.32
C PRO A 115 30.99 -8.61 8.08
N PRO A 116 30.85 -9.75 7.37
CA PRO A 116 30.86 -11.05 8.03
C PRO A 116 32.14 -11.15 8.87
N SER A 117 31.99 -11.43 10.16
CA SER A 117 33.12 -11.69 11.05
C SER A 117 33.91 -12.86 10.46
N ARG A 118 35.08 -12.56 9.90
CA ARG A 118 36.02 -13.59 9.42
C ARG A 118 36.34 -14.50 10.61
N PRO A 119 36.01 -15.80 10.56
CA PRO A 119 36.54 -16.75 11.53
C PRO A 119 38.04 -16.87 11.26
N GLY A 120 38.90 -16.42 12.18
CA GLY A 120 40.32 -16.79 12.17
C GLY A 120 41.35 -15.68 11.94
N ALA A 121 41.15 -14.44 12.41
CA ALA A 121 42.26 -13.51 12.57
C ALA A 121 42.85 -13.65 14.00
N MET A 122 43.79 -14.58 14.15
CA MET A 122 44.64 -14.70 15.34
C MET A 122 45.47 -13.41 15.43
N GLN A 123 45.13 -12.53 16.38
CA GLN A 123 45.90 -11.30 16.65
C GLN A 123 47.32 -11.71 17.09
N PRO A 124 48.40 -11.28 16.39
CA PRO A 124 49.74 -11.50 16.90
C PRO A 124 49.96 -10.57 18.10
N GLN A 125 49.95 -11.16 19.30
CA GLN A 125 50.40 -10.48 20.52
C GLN A 125 51.90 -10.18 20.35
N TRP A 126 52.27 -8.92 20.14
CA TRP A 126 53.67 -8.51 20.28
C TRP A 126 53.92 -8.32 21.78
N ARG A 127 54.55 -9.32 22.41
CA ARG A 127 55.06 -9.17 23.77
C ARG A 127 56.41 -8.47 23.70
N VAL A 128 56.46 -7.20 24.11
CA VAL A 128 57.73 -6.54 24.43
C VAL A 128 58.21 -7.10 25.77
N ALA A 129 59.37 -7.76 25.76
CA ALA A 129 60.04 -8.17 26.99
C ALA A 129 60.72 -6.94 27.62
N PRO A 130 60.63 -6.74 28.95
CA PRO A 130 61.33 -5.66 29.62
C PRO A 130 62.84 -5.93 29.66
N PRO A 131 63.70 -4.89 29.58
CA PRO A 131 65.15 -5.06 29.64
C PRO A 131 65.59 -5.41 31.06
N GLN A 132 66.33 -6.50 31.20
CA GLN A 132 66.96 -6.92 32.45
C GLN A 132 68.26 -6.13 32.63
N GLY A 133 68.27 -5.20 33.58
CA GLY A 133 69.45 -4.43 33.99
C GLY A 133 70.24 -5.14 35.08
N ARG A 134 71.57 -5.07 34.95
CA ARG A 134 72.64 -5.73 35.70
C ARG A 134 72.81 -5.18 37.13
#